data_AF-A0A948FFV7-F1
#
_entry.id   AF-A0A948FFV7-F1
#
_cell.length_a   1.000
_cell.length_b   1.000
_cell.length_c   1.000
_cell.angle_alpha   90.00
_cell.angle_beta   90.00
_cell.angle_gamma   90.00
#
_symmetry.space_group_name_H-M   'P 1'
#
loop_
_entity.id
_entity.type
_entity.pdbx_description
1 polymer ?
#
loop_
_entity_poly.entity_id
_entity_poly.type
_entity_poly.pdbx_seq_one_letter_code
_entity_poly.pdbx_strand_id
1 'polypeptide(L)'
;MKKTLFLVLIILLSASTAWGGYCREGNCLNGTGVYQWADGSSFSGRFADGVPDGEGVFISKDKQRFMVVYKKGQPVTSTPYSEEDEALKERQREAQKFNLAGSEYFKKGDYKSAIFFFNKAITKWPNNKEFHENYRKAKEKIQ
;
A
#
# COMPACT_ATOMS: atom_id res chain seq x y z
N MET A 1 -50.44 -11.27 -45.51
CA MET A 1 -50.00 -10.26 -46.50
C MET A 1 -50.45 -8.87 -46.06
N LYS A 2 -49.63 -7.84 -46.32
CA LYS A 2 -49.73 -6.39 -45.99
C LYS A 2 -49.23 -6.04 -44.57
N LYS A 3 -47.94 -5.73 -44.35
CA LYS A 3 -47.17 -4.49 -44.63
C LYS A 3 -47.74 -3.23 -43.94
N THR A 4 -47.07 -2.78 -42.87
CA THR A 4 -46.59 -1.39 -42.76
C THR A 4 -45.53 -1.25 -41.66
N LEU A 5 -44.43 -0.64 -42.09
CA LEU A 5 -43.23 -0.22 -41.39
C LEU A 5 -43.48 1.21 -40.87
N PHE A 6 -43.23 1.51 -39.58
CA PHE A 6 -42.67 2.78 -39.06
C PHE A 6 -42.81 2.82 -37.53
N LEU A 7 -41.70 2.65 -36.82
CA LEU A 7 -41.19 3.62 -35.83
C LEU A 7 -39.92 3.04 -35.22
N VAL A 8 -38.79 3.38 -35.85
CA VAL A 8 -37.55 3.61 -35.12
C VAL A 8 -37.87 4.68 -34.09
N LEU A 9 -38.16 4.27 -32.85
CA LEU A 9 -38.09 5.16 -31.70
C LEU A 9 -37.26 4.45 -30.64
N ILE A 10 -35.94 4.61 -30.82
CA ILE A 10 -34.99 4.81 -29.75
C ILE A 10 -35.02 3.67 -28.74
N ILE A 11 -34.18 2.67 -29.05
CA ILE A 11 -33.38 1.96 -28.06
C ILE A 11 -33.19 2.92 -26.87
N LEU A 12 -33.85 2.67 -25.73
CA LEU A 12 -33.46 3.31 -24.48
C LEU A 12 -32.10 2.71 -24.11
N LEU A 13 -31.10 3.14 -24.87
CA LEU A 13 -29.75 3.41 -24.46
C LEU A 13 -29.87 4.40 -23.30
N SER A 14 -30.25 3.91 -22.12
CA SER A 14 -29.59 4.39 -20.91
C SER A 14 -28.26 3.63 -20.76
N ALA A 15 -27.53 3.45 -21.86
CA ALA A 15 -26.11 3.17 -21.79
C ALA A 15 -25.45 4.48 -21.33
N SER A 16 -25.28 4.55 -20.01
CA SER A 16 -24.17 5.16 -19.31
C SER A 16 -23.80 6.59 -19.70
N THR A 17 -24.30 7.56 -18.94
CA THR A 17 -23.47 8.70 -18.56
C THR A 17 -22.84 8.39 -17.20
N ALA A 18 -21.86 7.48 -17.17
CA ALA A 18 -20.98 7.30 -16.01
C ALA A 18 -20.04 8.51 -15.91
N TRP A 19 -20.62 9.66 -15.57
CA TRP A 19 -19.91 10.91 -15.35
C TRP A 19 -19.41 10.88 -13.91
N GLY A 20 -18.24 10.29 -13.71
CA GLY A 20 -17.61 10.19 -12.39
C GLY A 20 -17.47 8.75 -11.95
N GLY A 21 -16.58 8.01 -12.65
CA GLY A 21 -15.94 6.78 -12.17
C GLY A 21 -16.83 5.70 -11.55
N TYR A 22 -16.21 4.75 -10.89
CA TYR A 22 -16.89 3.75 -10.07
C TYR A 22 -15.97 3.18 -9.00
N CYS A 23 -16.56 2.77 -7.87
CA CYS A 23 -15.84 2.02 -6.85
C CYS A 23 -15.63 0.58 -7.33
N ARG A 24 -14.38 0.18 -7.53
CA ARG A 24 -14.00 -1.17 -7.96
C ARG A 24 -14.02 -2.16 -6.80
N GLU A 25 -13.50 -1.74 -5.65
CA GLU A 25 -13.29 -2.60 -4.50
C GLU A 25 -13.47 -1.81 -3.20
N GLY A 26 -13.91 -2.50 -2.14
CA GLY A 26 -14.02 -1.94 -0.80
C GLY A 26 -15.15 -0.92 -0.64
N ASN A 27 -14.96 0.02 0.29
CA ASN A 27 -15.95 1.04 0.64
C ASN A 27 -15.42 2.43 0.27
N CYS A 28 -15.78 2.89 -0.92
CA CYS A 28 -15.45 4.24 -1.39
C CYS A 28 -16.38 5.34 -0.85
N LEU A 29 -17.35 4.99 0.02
CA LEU A 29 -18.22 5.97 0.67
C LEU A 29 -17.62 6.43 2.00
N ASN A 30 -17.28 5.48 2.88
CA ASN A 30 -16.77 5.76 4.24
C ASN A 30 -15.88 4.60 4.71
N GLY A 31 -14.66 4.49 4.17
CA GLY A 31 -13.77 3.39 4.46
C GLY A 31 -12.57 3.35 3.51
N THR A 32 -11.98 2.16 3.36
CA THR A 32 -10.91 1.93 2.38
C THR A 32 -11.51 1.33 1.12
N GLY A 33 -11.15 1.89 -0.03
CA GLY A 33 -11.62 1.41 -1.32
C GLY A 33 -10.64 1.67 -2.46
N VAL A 34 -11.01 1.16 -3.62
CA VAL A 34 -10.33 1.40 -4.89
C VAL A 34 -11.33 2.03 -5.83
N TYR A 35 -11.14 3.32 -6.14
CA TYR A 35 -12.00 4.04 -7.06
C TYR A 35 -11.28 4.23 -8.41
N GLN A 36 -11.99 3.97 -9.51
CA GLN A 36 -11.49 4.18 -10.86
C GLN A 36 -12.27 5.31 -11.53
N TRP A 37 -11.57 6.32 -12.04
CA TRP A 37 -12.15 7.40 -12.82
C TRP A 37 -12.30 7.01 -14.30
N ALA A 38 -13.16 7.73 -15.02
CA ALA A 38 -13.46 7.47 -16.42
C ALA A 38 -12.24 7.68 -17.35
N ASP A 39 -11.28 8.51 -16.95
CA ASP A 39 -10.02 8.73 -17.67
C ASP A 39 -9.02 7.56 -17.49
N GLY A 40 -9.38 6.53 -16.72
CA GLY A 40 -8.55 5.36 -16.45
C GLY A 40 -7.55 5.55 -15.31
N SER A 41 -7.52 6.72 -14.66
CA SER A 41 -6.82 6.90 -13.38
C SER A 41 -7.55 6.18 -12.25
N SER A 42 -6.86 5.91 -11.14
CA SER A 42 -7.46 5.25 -9.99
C SER A 42 -6.80 5.65 -8.68
N PHE A 43 -7.56 5.58 -7.58
CA PHE A 43 -7.06 5.81 -6.24
C PHE A 43 -7.42 4.64 -5.34
N SER A 44 -6.41 4.11 -4.65
CA SER A 44 -6.55 3.09 -3.62
C SER A 44 -6.19 3.70 -2.28
N GLY A 45 -7.16 3.90 -1.41
CA GLY A 45 -6.93 4.60 -0.15
C GLY A 45 -8.19 4.80 0.67
N ARG A 46 -8.14 5.78 1.57
CA ARG A 46 -9.27 6.11 2.46
C ARG A 46 -10.25 7.08 1.81
N PHE A 47 -11.52 6.88 2.11
CA PHE A 47 -12.66 7.68 1.68
C PHE A 47 -13.50 8.09 2.88
N ALA A 48 -14.04 9.30 2.82
CA ALA A 48 -15.07 9.80 3.72
C ALA A 48 -16.08 10.61 2.90
N ASP A 49 -17.37 10.44 3.18
CA ASP A 49 -18.48 11.10 2.47
C ASP A 49 -18.40 10.99 0.94
N GLY A 50 -17.92 9.84 0.44
CA GLY A 50 -17.83 9.55 -0.99
C GLY A 50 -16.65 10.18 -1.72
N VAL A 51 -15.75 10.88 -1.00
CA VAL A 51 -14.54 11.48 -1.57
C VAL A 51 -13.28 10.90 -0.94
N PRO A 52 -12.14 10.89 -1.65
CA PRO A 52 -10.85 10.55 -1.05
C PRO A 52 -10.56 11.42 0.18
N ASP A 53 -10.25 10.81 1.32
CA ASP A 53 -9.93 11.49 2.57
C ASP A 53 -8.95 10.65 3.40
N GLY A 54 -7.67 10.98 3.30
CA GLY A 54 -6.55 10.27 3.90
C GLY A 54 -5.50 9.81 2.88
N GLU A 55 -4.59 8.97 3.36
CA GLU A 55 -3.49 8.41 2.57
C GLU A 55 -3.98 7.36 1.56
N GLY A 56 -3.31 7.31 0.40
CA GLY A 56 -3.47 6.26 -0.58
C GLY A 56 -2.50 6.35 -1.74
N VAL A 57 -2.66 5.43 -2.68
CA VAL A 57 -1.90 5.39 -3.93
C VAL A 57 -2.80 5.86 -5.06
N PHE A 58 -2.40 6.93 -5.72
CA PHE A 58 -3.01 7.40 -6.97
C PHE A 58 -2.22 6.83 -8.15
N ILE A 59 -2.92 6.29 -9.14
CA ILE A 59 -2.36 5.83 -10.40
C ILE A 59 -2.94 6.73 -11.50
N SER A 60 -2.09 7.48 -12.18
CA SER A 60 -2.50 8.35 -13.27
C SER A 60 -2.98 7.56 -14.48
N LYS A 61 -3.64 8.24 -15.43
CA LYS A 61 -4.00 7.64 -16.73
C LYS A 61 -2.79 7.04 -17.46
N ASP A 62 -1.62 7.65 -17.30
CA ASP A 62 -0.34 7.24 -17.89
C ASP A 62 0.38 6.16 -17.05
N LYS A 63 -0.33 5.55 -16.09
CA LYS A 63 0.13 4.47 -15.22
C LYS A 63 1.28 4.82 -14.27
N GLN A 64 1.57 6.12 -14.11
CA GLN A 64 2.47 6.59 -13.06
C GLN A 64 1.78 6.49 -11.70
N ARG A 65 2.53 6.05 -10.69
CA ARG A 65 2.02 5.87 -9.33
C ARG A 65 2.51 7.01 -8.44
N PHE A 66 1.66 7.45 -7.54
CA PHE A 66 1.94 8.51 -6.58
C PHE A 66 1.40 8.11 -5.21
N MET A 67 2.18 8.38 -4.16
CA MET A 67 1.65 8.42 -2.80
C MET A 67 0.99 9.78 -2.61
N VAL A 68 -0.30 9.79 -2.26
CA VAL A 68 -1.10 11.02 -2.15
C VAL A 68 -1.83 11.02 -0.82
N VAL A 69 -1.86 12.17 -0.15
CA VAL A 69 -2.75 12.42 0.99
C VAL A 69 -3.87 13.32 0.50
N TYR A 70 -5.11 12.85 0.57
CA TYR A 70 -6.28 13.68 0.33
C TYR A 70 -6.85 14.23 1.64
N LYS A 71 -7.46 15.41 1.58
CA LYS A 71 -8.31 15.96 2.64
C LYS A 71 -9.58 16.49 2.00
N LYS A 72 -10.74 15.90 2.33
CA LYS A 72 -12.05 16.24 1.73
C LYS A 72 -12.01 16.31 0.20
N GLY A 73 -11.42 15.30 -0.44
CA GLY A 73 -11.32 15.18 -1.89
C GLY A 73 -10.22 16.02 -2.56
N GLN A 74 -9.48 16.85 -1.82
CA GLN A 74 -8.37 17.64 -2.37
C GLN A 74 -7.00 17.05 -2.02
N PRO A 75 -6.05 16.96 -2.97
CA PRO A 75 -4.71 16.46 -2.67
C PRO A 75 -3.94 17.51 -1.84
N VAL A 76 -3.45 17.09 -0.68
CA VAL A 76 -2.60 17.88 0.22
C VAL A 76 -1.13 17.66 -0.10
N THR A 77 -0.73 16.40 -0.30
CA THR A 77 0.62 16.01 -0.71
C THR A 77 0.54 14.98 -1.83
N SER A 78 1.53 14.99 -2.73
CA SER A 78 1.69 14.00 -3.78
C SER A 78 3.18 13.82 -4.07
N THR A 79 3.69 12.60 -3.87
CA THR A 79 5.06 12.24 -4.21
C THR A 79 5.06 11.08 -5.20
N PRO A 80 6.00 11.04 -6.17
CA PRO A 80 6.19 9.86 -7.01
C PRO A 80 6.33 8.60 -6.14
N TYR A 81 5.56 7.58 -6.47
CA TYR A 81 5.66 6.29 -5.79
C TYR A 81 6.87 5.54 -6.37
N SER A 82 7.82 5.22 -5.50
CA SER A 82 9.01 4.44 -5.83
C SER A 82 8.87 3.05 -5.20
N GLU A 83 8.67 2.04 -6.06
CA GLU A 83 8.61 0.64 -5.62
C GLU A 83 9.90 0.23 -4.91
N GLU A 84 11.04 0.73 -5.40
CA GLU A 84 12.35 0.48 -4.81
C GLU A 84 12.45 1.08 -3.40
N ASP A 85 11.98 2.31 -3.19
CA ASP A 85 12.03 2.97 -1.88
C ASP A 85 11.10 2.31 -0.87
N GLU A 86 9.88 1.91 -1.27
CA GLU A 86 8.98 1.20 -0.36
C GLU A 86 9.45 -0.22 -0.06
N ALA A 87 9.96 -0.96 -1.05
CA ALA A 87 10.58 -2.27 -0.81
C ALA A 87 11.82 -2.16 0.09
N LEU A 88 12.60 -1.10 -0.06
CA LEU A 88 13.74 -0.80 0.81
C LEU A 88 13.29 -0.51 2.24
N LYS A 89 12.31 0.38 2.42
CA LYS A 89 11.74 0.69 3.74
C LYS A 89 11.17 -0.58 4.39
N GLU A 90 10.47 -1.43 3.65
CA GLU A 90 9.91 -2.65 4.22
C GLU A 90 11.00 -3.64 4.64
N ARG A 91 12.02 -3.85 3.80
CA ARG A 91 13.19 -4.65 4.15
C ARG A 91 13.85 -4.15 5.45
N GLN A 92 13.98 -2.84 5.62
CA GLN A 92 14.52 -2.23 6.83
C GLN A 92 13.60 -2.43 8.04
N ARG A 93 12.28 -2.23 7.91
CA ARG A 93 11.29 -2.48 8.98
C ARG A 93 11.31 -3.93 9.43
N GLU A 94 11.34 -4.88 8.50
CA GLU A 94 11.44 -6.31 8.81
C GLU A 94 12.75 -6.66 9.53
N ALA A 95 13.88 -6.15 9.05
CA ALA A 95 15.17 -6.37 9.69
C ALA A 95 15.16 -5.83 11.13
N GLN A 96 14.58 -4.64 11.33
CA GLN A 96 14.44 -4.05 12.65
C GLN A 96 13.52 -4.86 13.57
N LYS A 97 12.40 -5.39 13.08
CA LYS A 97 11.54 -6.31 13.85
C LYS A 97 12.33 -7.52 14.35
N PHE A 98 13.17 -8.12 13.50
CA PHE A 98 14.04 -9.23 13.92
C PHE A 98 15.10 -8.80 14.94
N ASN A 99 15.73 -7.64 14.76
CA ASN A 99 16.70 -7.12 15.73
C ASN A 99 16.05 -6.85 17.09
N LEU A 100 14.82 -6.32 17.09
CA LEU A 100 14.06 -6.07 18.31
C LEU A 100 13.69 -7.39 19.00
N ALA A 101 13.21 -8.39 18.25
CA ALA A 101 12.95 -9.72 18.78
C ALA A 101 14.21 -10.35 19.40
N GLY A 102 15.36 -10.24 18.71
CA GLY A 102 16.64 -10.72 19.24
C GLY A 102 17.02 -10.04 20.56
N SER A 103 16.81 -8.73 20.65
CA SER A 103 17.04 -7.95 21.88
C SER A 103 16.14 -8.40 23.03
N GLU A 104 14.88 -8.75 22.75
CA GLU A 104 13.96 -9.25 23.77
C GLU A 104 14.38 -10.63 24.30
N TYR A 105 14.84 -11.54 23.44
CA TYR A 105 15.39 -12.82 23.90
C TYR A 105 16.70 -12.65 24.67
N PHE A 106 17.56 -11.71 24.22
CA PHE A 106 18.80 -11.40 24.90
C PHE A 106 18.56 -10.92 26.34
N LYS A 107 17.59 -10.03 26.56
CA LYS A 107 17.19 -9.55 27.90
C LYS A 107 16.72 -10.69 28.81
N LYS A 108 16.07 -11.72 28.24
CA LYS A 108 15.59 -12.90 28.97
C LYS A 108 16.69 -13.94 29.25
N GLY A 109 17.91 -13.73 28.75
CA GLY A 109 19.01 -14.69 28.86
C GLY A 109 18.94 -15.85 27.85
N ASP A 110 17.96 -15.87 26.96
CA ASP A 110 17.90 -16.85 25.88
C ASP A 110 18.78 -16.41 24.70
N TYR A 111 20.08 -16.57 24.88
CA TYR A 111 21.08 -16.10 23.94
C TYR A 111 21.06 -16.85 22.60
N LYS A 112 20.63 -18.13 22.58
CA LYS A 112 20.52 -18.90 21.33
C LYS A 112 19.42 -18.33 20.43
N SER A 113 18.24 -18.05 20.99
CA SER A 113 17.15 -17.38 20.26
C SER A 113 17.55 -15.97 19.85
N ALA A 114 18.25 -15.22 20.72
CA ALA A 114 18.75 -13.89 20.40
C ALA A 114 19.65 -13.90 19.15
N ILE A 115 20.65 -14.79 19.11
CA ILE A 115 21.57 -14.98 17.97
C ILE A 115 20.79 -15.29 16.69
N PHE A 116 19.80 -16.18 16.75
CA PHE A 116 18.98 -16.53 15.58
C PHE A 116 18.26 -15.31 15.00
N PHE A 117 17.63 -14.51 15.86
CA PHE A 117 16.90 -13.32 15.42
C PHE A 117 17.82 -12.20 14.94
N PHE A 118 18.96 -11.95 15.59
CA PHE A 118 19.95 -11.00 15.08
C PHE A 118 20.50 -11.43 13.72
N ASN A 119 20.77 -12.73 13.51
CA ASN A 119 21.22 -13.23 12.20
C ASN A 119 20.15 -13.03 11.10
N LYS A 120 18.87 -13.20 11.43
CA LYS A 120 17.77 -12.85 10.51
C LYS A 120 17.75 -11.36 10.17
N ALA A 121 17.97 -10.49 11.15
CA ALA A 121 18.08 -9.04 10.93
C ALA A 121 19.23 -8.69 9.98
N ILE A 122 20.41 -9.26 10.19
CA ILE A 122 21.59 -9.09 9.32
C ILE A 122 21.30 -9.60 7.91
N THR A 123 20.66 -10.76 7.78
CA THR A 123 20.31 -11.32 6.46
C THR A 123 19.39 -10.38 5.67
N LYS A 124 18.45 -9.73 6.36
CA LYS A 124 17.55 -8.75 5.74
C LYS A 124 18.25 -7.43 5.43
N TRP A 125 19.16 -6.98 6.29
CA TRP A 125 19.83 -5.70 6.15
C TRP A 125 21.33 -5.78 6.55
N PRO A 126 22.19 -6.29 5.63
CA PRO A 126 23.55 -6.72 5.98
C PRO A 126 24.51 -5.61 6.39
N ASN A 127 24.28 -4.38 5.96
CA ASN A 127 25.22 -3.28 6.16
C ASN A 127 24.98 -2.50 7.46
N ASN A 128 24.09 -2.99 8.35
CA ASN A 128 23.80 -2.31 9.61
C ASN A 128 24.71 -2.79 10.74
N LYS A 129 25.60 -1.89 11.17
CA LYS A 129 26.59 -2.11 12.23
C LYS A 129 25.96 -2.50 13.57
N GLU A 130 24.80 -1.95 13.92
CA GLU A 130 24.09 -2.27 15.16
C GLU A 130 23.70 -3.74 15.21
N PHE A 131 23.21 -4.29 14.10
CA PHE A 131 22.74 -5.68 14.05
C PHE A 131 23.91 -6.66 14.24
N HIS A 132 25.06 -6.38 13.61
CA HIS A 132 26.29 -7.14 13.81
C HIS A 132 26.80 -7.05 15.25
N GLU A 133 26.74 -5.86 15.85
CA GLU A 133 27.16 -5.64 17.22
C GLU A 133 26.28 -6.41 18.23
N ASN A 134 24.97 -6.38 18.04
CA ASN A 134 24.02 -7.13 18.87
C ASN A 134 24.23 -8.65 18.74
N TYR A 135 24.45 -9.14 17.51
CA TYR A 135 24.81 -10.53 17.26
C TYR A 135 26.11 -10.94 17.96
N ARG A 136 27.17 -10.11 17.88
CA ARG A 136 28.46 -10.34 18.55
C ARG A 136 28.29 -10.45 20.06
N LYS A 137 27.61 -9.48 20.68
CA LYS A 137 27.31 -9.49 22.13
C LYS A 137 26.56 -10.74 22.55
N ALA A 138 25.60 -11.21 21.75
CA ALA A 138 24.86 -12.43 22.04
C ALA A 138 25.75 -13.68 21.96
N LYS A 139 26.67 -13.73 21.00
CA LYS A 139 27.66 -14.83 20.89
C LYS A 139 28.62 -14.90 22.07
N GLU A 140 29.06 -13.76 22.60
CA GLU A 140 29.95 -13.72 23.77
C GLU A 140 29.30 -14.27 25.05
N LYS A 141 27.97 -14.32 25.11
CA LYS A 141 27.24 -14.85 26.27
C LYS A 141 27.11 -16.38 26.29
N ILE A 142 27.44 -17.05 25.20
CA ILE A 142 27.38 -18.52 25.07
C ILE A 142 28.76 -19.17 24.97
N GLN A 143 29.83 -18.36 25.01
CA GLN A 143 31.21 -18.79 25.15
C GLN A 143 31.53 -18.98 26.63
#